data_AF-A0A7J4IBY4-F1
#
_entry.id   AF-A0A7J4IBY4-F1
#
_cell.length_a   1.000
_cell.length_b   1.000
_cell.length_c   1.000
_cell.angle_alpha   90.00
_cell.angle_beta   90.00
_cell.angle_gamma   90.00
#
_symmetry.space_group_name_H-M   'P 1'
#
loop_
_entity.id
_entity.type
_entity.pdbx_description
1 polymer ?
#
loop_
_entity_poly.entity_id
_entity_poly.type
_entity_poly.pdbx_seq_one_letter_code
_entity_poly.pdbx_strand_id
1 'polypeptide(L)'
;MKTKLPMLIGFLIVLAFIIPGVSATGNDAMSGKHYNLNLISIKNIDQLPPDDTGNNGNRIFVNFDGRSKILLSQNWVGTFNVIDYIATRNDPAEFTLPAPENVYDAAGNYVRAGAYKVFVRVVGSPGGSGTLSTCAVDELGTEICSVDIVPLAKSSKFSDVTRQLTTVQYDSDDDSVLERIDIFDPMFEGYLWA
;
A
#
# COMPACT_ATOMS: atom_id res chain seq x y z
N MET A 1 -22.95 24.79 -20.98
CA MET A 1 -22.29 24.90 -19.65
C MET A 1 -21.12 23.93 -19.63
N LYS A 2 -19.87 24.40 -19.65
CA LYS A 2 -18.70 23.55 -19.40
C LYS A 2 -18.58 23.41 -17.88
N THR A 3 -19.03 22.29 -17.32
CA THR A 3 -18.73 21.93 -15.94
C THR A 3 -17.21 21.87 -15.82
N LYS A 4 -16.62 22.84 -15.13
CA LYS A 4 -15.21 22.79 -14.78
C LYS A 4 -15.07 21.59 -13.84
N LEU A 5 -14.44 20.51 -14.33
CA LEU A 5 -14.03 19.40 -13.47
C LEU A 5 -13.25 20.03 -12.30
N PRO A 6 -13.67 19.84 -11.04
CA PRO A 6 -12.94 20.41 -9.92
C PRO A 6 -11.50 19.87 -9.99
N MET A 7 -10.54 20.79 -10.06
CA MET A 7 -9.12 20.46 -10.06
C MET A 7 -8.85 19.64 -8.79
N LEU A 8 -8.49 18.36 -8.95
CA LEU A 8 -8.07 17.52 -7.82
C LEU A 8 -6.79 18.15 -7.23
N ILE A 9 -6.96 18.89 -6.13
CA ILE A 9 -5.85 19.34 -5.28
C ILE A 9 -5.56 18.16 -4.35
N GLY A 10 -4.76 17.23 -4.85
CA GLY A 10 -4.47 15.96 -4.21
C GLY A 10 -3.05 15.52 -4.51
N PHE A 11 -2.45 14.84 -3.54
CA PHE A 11 -1.14 14.24 -3.67
C PHE A 11 -1.30 12.79 -4.19
N LEU A 12 -0.44 12.33 -5.12
CA LEU A 12 -0.54 11.03 -5.77
C LEU A 12 0.64 10.14 -5.37
N ILE A 13 0.36 9.06 -4.65
CA ILE A 13 1.32 7.98 -4.38
C ILE A 13 1.18 6.95 -5.49
N VAL A 14 2.28 6.59 -6.13
CA VAL A 14 2.34 5.48 -7.09
C VAL A 14 3.05 4.32 -6.43
N LEU A 15 2.34 3.21 -6.26
CA LEU A 15 2.87 1.93 -5.82
C LEU A 15 3.01 1.02 -7.05
N ALA A 16 4.21 0.48 -7.27
CA ALA A 16 4.49 -0.46 -8.35
C ALA A 16 4.85 -1.83 -7.78
N PHE A 17 4.12 -2.87 -8.19
CA PHE A 17 4.35 -4.26 -7.79
C PHE A 17 5.03 -5.02 -8.91
N ILE A 18 6.19 -5.63 -8.65
CA ILE A 18 7.05 -6.18 -9.70
C ILE A 18 7.53 -7.58 -9.33
N ILE A 19 7.35 -8.54 -10.23
CA ILE A 19 7.85 -9.92 -10.07
C ILE A 19 9.38 -9.91 -10.29
N PRO A 20 10.21 -10.55 -9.42
CA PRO A 20 11.67 -10.46 -9.53
C PRO A 20 12.22 -10.95 -10.88
N GLY A 21 13.06 -10.15 -11.55
CA GLY A 21 13.75 -10.57 -12.78
C GLY A 21 14.36 -9.51 -13.72
N VAL A 22 14.43 -8.20 -13.40
CA VAL A 22 14.82 -7.18 -14.41
C VAL A 22 15.52 -5.92 -13.86
N SER A 23 16.31 -5.26 -14.73
CA SER A 23 17.11 -4.03 -14.57
C SER A 23 16.31 -2.75 -14.24
N ALA A 24 16.95 -1.85 -13.49
CA ALA A 24 16.44 -0.51 -13.15
C ALA A 24 16.54 0.47 -14.35
N THR A 25 15.54 1.34 -14.50
CA THR A 25 15.56 2.48 -15.45
C THR A 25 16.01 3.78 -14.74
N GLY A 26 16.15 4.89 -15.47
CA GLY A 26 16.78 6.13 -14.96
C GLY A 26 16.09 6.85 -13.77
N ASN A 27 14.89 6.40 -13.36
CA ASN A 27 14.17 6.87 -12.17
C ASN A 27 14.08 5.80 -11.07
N ASP A 28 14.94 4.78 -11.13
CA ASP A 28 14.95 3.59 -10.28
C ASP A 28 13.63 2.78 -10.35
N ALA A 29 12.74 3.09 -11.30
CA ALA A 29 11.61 2.22 -11.63
C ALA A 29 12.17 0.95 -12.29
N MET A 30 11.85 -0.22 -11.75
CA MET A 30 12.27 -1.46 -12.39
C MET A 30 11.49 -1.67 -13.70
N SER A 31 12.19 -2.16 -14.72
CA SER A 31 11.55 -2.57 -15.96
C SER A 31 10.87 -3.93 -15.80
N GLY A 32 9.90 -4.26 -16.67
CA GLY A 32 9.16 -5.54 -16.62
C GLY A 32 7.68 -5.39 -16.33
N LYS A 33 6.98 -6.53 -16.20
CA LYS A 33 5.55 -6.57 -15.89
C LYS A 33 5.33 -6.03 -14.47
N HIS A 34 4.49 -5.01 -14.36
CA HIS A 34 4.18 -4.39 -13.09
C HIS A 34 2.70 -4.03 -12.99
N TYR A 35 2.18 -4.04 -11.76
CA TYR A 35 0.89 -3.44 -11.43
C TYR A 35 1.14 -2.06 -10.83
N ASN A 36 0.52 -1.02 -11.37
CA ASN A 36 0.56 0.33 -10.80
C ASN A 36 -0.72 0.57 -10.01
N LEU A 37 -0.59 0.88 -8.73
CA LEU A 37 -1.65 1.36 -7.86
C LEU A 37 -1.43 2.85 -7.56
N ASN A 38 -2.47 3.64 -7.70
CA ASN A 38 -2.46 5.08 -7.50
C ASN A 38 -3.25 5.43 -6.24
N LEU A 39 -2.61 5.90 -5.16
CA LEU A 39 -3.33 6.46 -4.01
C LEU A 39 -3.47 7.96 -4.20
N ILE A 40 -4.69 8.44 -4.33
CA ILE A 40 -5.00 9.82 -4.69
C ILE A 40 -5.72 10.48 -3.51
N SER A 41 -5.11 11.49 -2.91
CA SER A 41 -5.75 12.16 -1.79
C SER A 41 -6.86 13.12 -2.24
N ILE A 42 -7.99 13.12 -1.54
CA ILE A 42 -9.13 14.03 -1.77
C ILE A 42 -9.55 14.74 -0.49
N LYS A 43 -9.90 16.02 -0.60
CA LYS A 43 -10.39 16.84 0.52
C LYS A 43 -11.88 16.63 0.76
N ASN A 44 -12.64 16.44 -0.31
CA ASN A 44 -14.09 16.33 -0.27
C ASN A 44 -14.58 15.24 -1.23
N ILE A 45 -15.69 14.59 -0.85
CA ILE A 45 -16.26 13.47 -1.60
C ILE A 45 -16.78 13.86 -2.99
N ASP A 46 -17.12 15.14 -3.21
CA ASP A 46 -17.51 15.69 -4.50
C ASP A 46 -16.33 15.78 -5.49
N GLN A 47 -15.10 15.56 -5.03
CA GLN A 47 -13.93 15.38 -5.89
C GLN A 47 -13.80 13.96 -6.42
N LEU A 48 -14.59 13.00 -5.91
CA LEU A 48 -14.64 11.68 -6.52
C LEU A 48 -15.19 11.80 -7.95
N PRO A 49 -14.64 11.02 -8.89
CA PRO A 49 -15.18 10.96 -10.22
C PRO A 49 -16.63 10.46 -10.16
N PRO A 50 -17.56 11.05 -10.94
CA PRO A 50 -18.93 10.56 -11.00
C PRO A 50 -18.94 9.14 -11.58
N ASP A 51 -19.54 8.22 -10.81
CA ASP A 51 -19.86 6.82 -11.14
C ASP A 51 -18.80 6.12 -12.01
N ASP A 52 -17.63 5.84 -11.42
CA ASP A 52 -16.60 5.01 -12.03
C ASP A 52 -16.88 3.54 -11.78
N THR A 53 -17.94 3.01 -12.39
CA THR A 53 -18.38 1.62 -12.26
C THR A 53 -17.36 0.58 -12.75
N GLY A 54 -16.17 1.03 -13.20
CA GLY A 54 -15.11 0.18 -13.72
C GLY A 54 -13.76 0.30 -13.01
N ASN A 55 -13.66 1.12 -11.95
CA ASN A 55 -12.38 1.39 -11.26
C ASN A 55 -11.24 1.66 -12.26
N ASN A 56 -11.50 2.56 -13.21
CA ASN A 56 -10.60 2.80 -14.33
C ASN A 56 -9.30 3.43 -13.82
N GLY A 57 -8.22 2.64 -13.82
CA GLY A 57 -6.86 3.13 -13.59
C GLY A 57 -6.19 2.69 -12.29
N ASN A 58 -6.67 1.62 -11.64
CA ASN A 58 -6.05 1.03 -10.44
C ASN A 58 -5.75 2.10 -9.39
N ARG A 59 -6.81 2.75 -8.89
CA ARG A 59 -6.67 3.88 -7.97
C ARG A 59 -7.50 3.67 -6.72
N ILE A 60 -7.03 4.22 -5.61
CA ILE A 60 -7.77 4.33 -4.36
C ILE A 60 -7.74 5.80 -3.95
N PHE A 61 -8.91 6.37 -3.67
CA PHE A 61 -9.00 7.70 -3.10
C PHE A 61 -8.87 7.62 -1.59
N VAL A 62 -7.90 8.36 -1.05
CA VAL A 62 -7.60 8.41 0.39
C VAL A 62 -7.94 9.80 0.94
N ASN A 63 -8.10 9.93 2.25
CA ASN A 63 -8.31 11.23 2.87
C ASN A 63 -7.11 12.17 2.61
N PHE A 64 -7.39 13.45 2.39
CA PHE A 64 -6.36 14.49 2.30
C PHE A 64 -5.59 14.67 3.61
N ASP A 65 -6.29 14.51 4.74
CA ASP A 65 -5.76 14.58 6.09
C ASP A 65 -6.28 13.43 6.95
N GLY A 66 -5.57 13.16 8.04
CA GLY A 66 -5.88 12.02 8.91
C GLY A 66 -5.50 10.68 8.28
N ARG A 67 -6.12 9.62 8.79
CA ARG A 67 -5.80 8.24 8.46
C ARG A 67 -6.80 7.68 7.45
N SER A 68 -6.32 6.91 6.50
CA SER A 68 -7.15 6.08 5.60
C SER A 68 -6.83 4.62 5.87
N LYS A 69 -7.74 3.70 5.56
CA LYS A 69 -7.49 2.26 5.68
C LYS A 69 -7.72 1.60 4.34
N ILE A 70 -6.82 0.71 3.96
CA ILE A 70 -6.93 -0.14 2.78
C ILE A 70 -6.83 -1.58 3.29
N LEU A 71 -7.96 -2.28 3.37
CA LEU A 71 -7.98 -3.68 3.76
C LEU A 71 -7.32 -4.54 2.68
N LEU A 72 -6.51 -5.49 3.11
CA LEU A 72 -5.80 -6.40 2.25
C LEU A 72 -6.46 -7.77 2.29
N SER A 73 -6.73 -8.33 1.11
CA SER A 73 -7.21 -9.71 0.98
C SER A 73 -6.31 -10.51 0.04
N GLN A 74 -6.04 -11.77 0.40
CA GLN A 74 -5.16 -12.60 -0.40
C GLN A 74 -5.82 -13.03 -1.71
N ASN A 75 -5.09 -12.89 -2.81
CA ASN A 75 -5.45 -13.41 -4.12
C ASN A 75 -4.60 -14.63 -4.50
N TRP A 76 -5.21 -15.81 -4.46
CA TRP A 76 -4.53 -17.08 -4.78
C TRP A 76 -4.24 -17.29 -6.27
N VAL A 77 -4.80 -16.46 -7.16
CA VAL A 77 -4.57 -16.53 -8.62
C VAL A 77 -3.31 -15.73 -9.03
N GLY A 78 -2.71 -14.98 -8.10
CA GLY A 78 -1.49 -14.21 -8.38
C GLY A 78 -1.76 -12.85 -9.02
N THR A 79 -2.96 -12.29 -8.84
CA THR A 79 -3.34 -10.99 -9.44
C THR A 79 -3.51 -9.91 -8.37
N PHE A 80 -3.26 -8.67 -8.80
CA PHE A 80 -3.50 -7.47 -8.02
C PHE A 80 -4.77 -6.82 -8.55
N ASN A 81 -5.68 -6.42 -7.65
CA ASN A 81 -6.89 -5.71 -8.04
C ASN A 81 -7.42 -4.83 -6.91
N VAL A 82 -7.91 -3.65 -7.25
CA VAL A 82 -8.65 -2.81 -6.31
C VAL A 82 -10.12 -3.23 -6.35
N ILE A 83 -10.64 -3.64 -5.19
CA ILE A 83 -12.00 -4.14 -5.00
C ILE A 83 -12.93 -2.99 -4.61
N ASP A 84 -12.50 -2.17 -3.65
CA ASP A 84 -13.12 -0.89 -3.30
C ASP A 84 -12.06 0.21 -3.41
N TYR A 85 -12.42 1.31 -4.08
CA TYR A 85 -11.52 2.41 -4.39
C TYR A 85 -11.72 3.64 -3.49
N ILE A 86 -12.56 3.58 -2.45
CA ILE A 86 -12.85 4.72 -1.56
C ILE A 86 -12.41 4.41 -0.14
N ALA A 87 -11.30 5.03 0.31
CA ALA A 87 -10.80 4.95 1.68
C ALA A 87 -11.03 6.27 2.44
N THR A 88 -12.25 6.82 2.41
CA THR A 88 -12.55 8.14 2.99
C THR A 88 -13.64 8.10 4.05
N ARG A 89 -13.59 9.02 5.03
CA ARG A 89 -14.64 9.22 6.06
C ARG A 89 -15.09 7.95 6.81
N ASN A 90 -14.12 7.18 7.30
CA ASN A 90 -14.29 5.92 8.04
C ASN A 90 -14.67 4.69 7.20
N ASP A 91 -14.81 4.83 5.89
CA ASP A 91 -14.96 3.69 5.00
C ASP A 91 -13.56 3.22 4.56
N PRO A 92 -13.20 1.94 4.76
CA PRO A 92 -11.96 1.41 4.23
C PRO A 92 -12.09 1.07 2.74
N ALA A 93 -11.03 1.30 1.96
CA ALA A 93 -10.89 0.68 0.66
C ALA A 93 -10.51 -0.81 0.79
N GLU A 94 -10.62 -1.55 -0.30
CA GLU A 94 -10.24 -2.96 -0.36
C GLU A 94 -9.29 -3.21 -1.54
N PHE A 95 -8.17 -3.87 -1.26
CA PHE A 95 -7.17 -4.25 -2.25
C PHE A 95 -6.87 -5.75 -2.12
N THR A 96 -6.92 -6.46 -3.24
CA THR A 96 -6.55 -7.88 -3.29
C THR A 96 -5.21 -8.06 -4.01
N LEU A 97 -4.36 -8.93 -3.46
CA LEU A 97 -2.99 -9.14 -3.90
C LEU A 97 -2.50 -10.54 -3.51
N PRO A 98 -1.55 -11.16 -4.25
CA PRO A 98 -0.95 -12.42 -3.83
C PRO A 98 -0.22 -12.30 -2.49
N ALA A 99 0.02 -13.45 -1.85
CA ALA A 99 0.97 -13.50 -0.74
C ALA A 99 2.38 -13.10 -1.22
N PRO A 100 3.18 -12.42 -0.37
CA PRO A 100 4.50 -11.94 -0.76
C PRO A 100 5.52 -13.07 -0.91
N GLU A 101 5.30 -14.21 -0.26
CA GLU A 101 6.21 -15.37 -0.23
C GLU A 101 7.64 -14.96 0.13
N ASN A 102 7.80 -14.06 1.11
CA ASN A 102 9.11 -13.51 1.45
C ASN A 102 10.07 -14.63 1.90
N VAL A 103 11.36 -14.44 1.63
CA VAL A 103 12.38 -15.42 1.95
C VAL A 103 13.10 -15.01 3.22
N TYR A 104 13.17 -15.94 4.16
CA TYR A 104 13.81 -15.79 5.45
C TYR A 104 15.02 -16.74 5.58
N ASP A 105 15.98 -16.37 6.44
CA ASP A 105 17.08 -17.26 6.81
C ASP A 105 16.65 -18.29 7.87
N ALA A 106 17.54 -19.20 8.25
CA ALA A 106 17.25 -20.22 9.25
C ALA A 106 17.01 -19.66 10.67
N ALA A 107 17.33 -18.39 10.90
CA ALA A 107 17.08 -17.68 12.14
C ALA A 107 15.80 -16.81 12.07
N GLY A 108 15.05 -16.86 10.97
CA GLY A 108 13.82 -16.10 10.80
C GLY A 108 14.02 -14.64 10.37
N ASN A 109 15.23 -14.24 9.96
CA ASN A 109 15.46 -12.88 9.47
C ASN A 109 15.06 -12.74 8.01
N TYR A 110 14.40 -11.63 7.66
CA TYR A 110 14.06 -11.30 6.28
C TYR A 110 15.33 -11.18 5.42
N VAL A 111 15.40 -11.95 4.34
CA VAL A 111 16.52 -11.95 3.39
C VAL A 111 16.16 -11.17 2.13
N ARG A 112 15.02 -11.49 1.50
CA ARG A 112 14.56 -10.85 0.27
C ARG A 112 13.08 -11.11 0.00
N ALA A 113 12.54 -10.34 -0.93
CA ALA A 113 11.21 -10.52 -1.49
C ALA A 113 11.08 -11.84 -2.27
N GLY A 114 9.88 -12.44 -2.23
CA GLY A 114 9.53 -13.63 -3.01
C GLY A 114 8.74 -13.31 -4.28
N ALA A 115 7.42 -13.41 -4.21
CA ALA A 115 6.51 -13.32 -5.34
C ALA A 115 6.53 -11.95 -6.04
N TYR A 116 6.71 -10.88 -5.28
CA TYR A 116 6.77 -9.52 -5.81
C TYR A 116 7.56 -8.57 -4.92
N LYS A 117 7.99 -7.46 -5.51
CA LYS A 117 8.56 -6.30 -4.84
C LYS A 117 7.63 -5.10 -4.93
N VAL A 118 7.61 -4.25 -3.91
CA VAL A 118 6.79 -3.04 -3.84
C VAL A 118 7.68 -1.80 -3.87
N PHE A 119 7.43 -0.93 -4.84
CA PHE A 119 8.12 0.33 -4.99
C PHE A 119 7.15 1.48 -4.81
N VAL A 120 7.54 2.50 -4.07
CA VAL A 120 6.72 3.70 -3.87
C VAL A 120 7.38 4.93 -4.46
N ARG A 121 6.59 5.80 -5.06
CA ARG A 121 7.01 7.16 -5.40
C ARG A 121 5.88 8.14 -5.16
N VAL A 122 6.27 9.31 -4.71
CA VAL A 122 5.37 10.39 -4.32
C VAL A 122 5.42 11.49 -5.42
N VAL A 123 4.33 11.67 -6.21
CA VAL A 123 4.19 12.64 -7.32
C VAL A 123 2.97 13.58 -7.17
N GLY A 124 2.98 14.70 -7.90
CA GLY A 124 1.89 15.70 -7.88
C GLY A 124 2.19 16.97 -7.07
N SER A 125 1.21 17.87 -7.01
CA SER A 125 1.26 19.19 -6.35
C SER A 125 -0.11 19.52 -5.72
N PRO A 126 -0.18 20.27 -4.61
CA PRO A 126 0.94 20.79 -3.80
C PRO A 126 1.57 19.62 -3.05
N GLY A 127 2.90 19.47 -3.11
CA GLY A 127 3.58 18.31 -2.53
C GLY A 127 3.13 18.06 -1.09
N GLY A 128 2.55 16.88 -0.85
CA GLY A 128 2.15 16.43 0.47
C GLY A 128 3.21 15.52 1.07
N SER A 129 3.15 15.36 2.39
CA SER A 129 3.92 14.37 3.12
C SER A 129 2.96 13.47 3.89
N GLY A 130 3.37 12.24 4.16
CA GLY A 130 2.61 11.33 4.99
C GLY A 130 3.47 10.15 5.40
N THR A 131 2.82 9.15 5.96
CA THR A 131 3.40 7.84 6.24
C THR A 131 2.47 6.77 5.70
N LEU A 132 3.04 5.63 5.38
CA LEU A 132 2.30 4.41 5.08
C LEU A 132 2.84 3.30 5.97
N SER A 133 1.96 2.55 6.63
CA SER A 133 2.34 1.39 7.45
C SER A 133 1.45 0.19 7.15
N THR A 134 1.98 -1.01 7.38
CA THR A 134 1.21 -2.24 7.38
C THR A 134 0.72 -2.50 8.81
N CYS A 135 -0.56 -2.78 8.96
CA CYS A 135 -1.15 -3.23 10.22
C CYS A 135 -1.84 -4.57 10.05
N ALA A 136 -2.04 -5.27 11.15
CA ALA A 136 -2.82 -6.48 11.24
C ALA A 136 -3.91 -6.35 12.32
N VAL A 137 -4.86 -7.28 12.31
CA VAL A 137 -5.94 -7.37 13.28
C VAL A 137 -5.85 -8.72 14.00
N ASP A 138 -5.74 -8.69 15.32
CA ASP A 138 -5.71 -9.90 16.15
C ASP A 138 -7.09 -10.56 16.29
N GLU A 139 -7.13 -11.72 16.94
CA GLU A 139 -8.36 -12.49 17.21
C GLU A 139 -9.39 -11.73 18.07
N LEU A 140 -8.97 -10.68 18.79
CA LEU A 140 -9.81 -9.83 19.62
C LEU A 140 -10.32 -8.59 18.85
N GLY A 141 -9.91 -8.42 17.58
CA GLY A 141 -10.22 -7.26 16.76
C GLY A 141 -9.34 -6.04 17.02
N THR A 142 -8.24 -6.21 17.77
CA THR A 142 -7.26 -5.15 18.04
C THR A 142 -6.37 -4.96 16.83
N GLU A 143 -6.21 -3.71 16.42
CA GLU A 143 -5.31 -3.37 15.33
C GLU A 143 -3.89 -3.16 15.85
N ILE A 144 -2.93 -3.89 15.28
CA ILE A 144 -1.50 -3.82 15.59
C ILE A 144 -0.78 -3.31 14.35
N CYS A 145 -0.23 -2.10 14.44
CA CYS A 145 0.50 -1.49 13.33
C CYS A 145 2.00 -1.72 13.45
N SER A 146 2.62 -1.99 12.31
CA SER A 146 4.06 -2.17 12.19
C SER A 146 4.80 -0.92 12.66
N VAL A 147 5.89 -1.13 13.40
CA VAL A 147 6.85 -0.06 13.74
C VAL A 147 7.67 0.36 12.52
N ASP A 148 7.69 -0.45 11.47
CA ASP A 148 8.41 -0.23 10.22
C ASP A 148 7.56 0.62 9.27
N ILE A 149 7.78 1.94 9.30
CA ILE A 149 6.98 2.93 8.54
C ILE A 149 7.65 3.33 7.22
N VAL A 150 6.84 3.61 6.21
CA VAL A 150 7.27 4.20 4.93
C VAL A 150 7.02 5.70 4.96
N PRO A 151 8.07 6.55 5.05
CA PRO A 151 7.90 7.99 4.92
C PRO A 151 7.57 8.35 3.46
N LEU A 152 6.48 9.08 3.27
CA LEU A 152 6.05 9.57 1.96
C LEU A 152 6.52 11.02 1.80
N ALA A 153 7.58 11.19 1.02
CA ALA A 153 8.13 12.50 0.67
C ALA A 153 8.33 12.59 -0.84
N LYS A 154 8.02 13.77 -1.42
CA LYS A 154 8.04 13.97 -2.87
C LYS A 154 9.41 13.64 -3.42
N SER A 155 9.45 12.73 -4.39
CA SER A 155 10.69 12.26 -5.00
C SER A 155 10.53 12.06 -6.50
N SER A 156 11.61 12.28 -7.25
CA SER A 156 11.67 11.91 -8.67
C SER A 156 11.96 10.42 -8.89
N LYS A 157 12.34 9.71 -7.83
CA LYS A 157 12.77 8.31 -7.85
C LYS A 157 11.81 7.42 -7.04
N PHE A 158 11.75 6.15 -7.40
CA PHE A 158 11.09 5.14 -6.59
C PHE A 158 11.96 4.68 -5.43
N SER A 159 11.33 4.25 -4.35
CA SER A 159 11.99 3.60 -3.20
C SER A 159 11.43 2.19 -3.05
N ASP A 160 12.32 1.20 -2.89
CA ASP A 160 11.92 -0.16 -2.53
C ASP A 160 11.42 -0.16 -1.08
N VAL A 161 10.14 -0.47 -0.92
CA VAL A 161 9.45 -0.54 0.37
C VAL A 161 8.82 -1.90 0.59
N THR A 162 9.34 -2.91 -0.13
CA THR A 162 8.77 -4.27 -0.12
C THR A 162 8.62 -4.77 1.30
N ARG A 163 9.72 -4.79 2.05
CA ARG A 163 9.76 -5.29 3.43
C ARG A 163 8.72 -4.59 4.33
N GLN A 164 8.60 -3.27 4.23
CA GLN A 164 7.69 -2.49 5.06
C GLN A 164 6.21 -2.73 4.72
N LEU A 165 5.88 -2.91 3.44
CA LEU A 165 4.49 -3.07 2.97
C LEU A 165 4.02 -4.52 2.83
N THR A 166 4.92 -5.50 2.97
CA THR A 166 4.58 -6.93 2.94
C THR A 166 4.76 -7.62 4.27
N THR A 167 5.15 -6.90 5.32
CA THR A 167 5.33 -7.47 6.66
C THR A 167 4.77 -6.56 7.75
N VAL A 168 4.37 -7.16 8.86
CA VAL A 168 4.09 -6.46 10.12
C VAL A 168 5.26 -6.74 11.05
N GLN A 169 5.94 -5.67 11.51
CA GLN A 169 6.97 -5.76 12.53
C GLN A 169 6.44 -5.18 13.84
N TYR A 170 6.34 -6.00 14.87
CA TYR A 170 5.73 -5.63 16.15
C TYR A 170 6.43 -6.36 17.29
N ASP A 171 6.20 -5.90 18.52
CA ASP A 171 6.65 -6.56 19.74
C ASP A 171 5.45 -7.33 20.30
N SER A 172 5.56 -8.66 20.32
CA SER A 172 4.45 -9.56 20.67
C SER A 172 4.34 -9.85 22.17
N ASP A 173 5.41 -9.70 22.94
CA ASP A 173 5.47 -10.06 24.36
C ASP A 173 6.08 -8.99 25.29
N ASP A 174 6.29 -7.77 24.77
CA ASP A 174 6.83 -6.59 25.46
C ASP A 174 8.26 -6.83 26.00
N ASP A 175 9.02 -7.72 25.37
CA ASP A 175 10.40 -8.01 25.71
C ASP A 175 11.41 -7.07 24.99
N SER A 176 10.90 -6.13 24.19
CA SER A 176 11.65 -5.21 23.32
C SER A 176 12.40 -5.87 22.16
N VAL A 177 12.11 -7.13 21.87
CA VAL A 177 12.46 -7.82 20.63
C VAL A 177 11.30 -7.65 19.65
N LEU A 178 11.63 -7.46 18.37
CA LEU A 178 10.63 -7.23 17.34
C LEU A 178 10.50 -8.47 16.48
N GLU A 179 9.31 -9.05 16.47
CA GLU A 179 8.91 -10.10 15.55
C GLU A 179 8.53 -9.50 14.20
N ARG A 180 8.72 -10.29 13.14
CA ARG A 180 8.27 -9.94 11.80
C ARG A 180 7.50 -11.10 11.20
N ILE A 181 6.31 -10.79 10.71
CA ILE A 181 5.44 -11.74 10.03
C ILE A 181 4.97 -11.17 8.69
N ASP A 182 4.75 -12.07 7.73
CA ASP A 182 4.24 -11.70 6.41
C ASP A 182 2.76 -11.30 6.49
N ILE A 183 2.32 -10.40 5.61
CA ILE A 183 0.89 -10.23 5.39
C ILE A 183 0.27 -11.57 4.93
N PHE A 184 -0.95 -11.83 5.40
CA PHE A 184 -1.67 -13.10 5.23
C PHE A 184 -1.11 -14.29 6.03
N ASP A 185 -0.21 -14.05 6.99
CA ASP A 185 0.11 -15.06 7.99
C ASP A 185 -1.16 -15.40 8.82
N PRO A 186 -1.47 -16.68 9.09
CA PRO A 186 -2.66 -17.10 9.82
C PRO A 186 -2.68 -16.65 11.29
N MET A 187 -1.60 -16.07 11.81
CA MET A 187 -1.56 -15.50 13.17
C MET A 187 -2.52 -14.32 13.37
N PHE A 188 -2.93 -13.64 12.30
CA PHE A 188 -3.87 -12.51 12.35
C PHE A 188 -5.11 -12.77 11.49
N GLU A 189 -6.25 -12.19 11.91
CA GLU A 189 -7.55 -12.32 11.24
C GLU A 189 -7.68 -11.38 10.03
N GLY A 190 -6.84 -10.35 9.94
CA GLY A 190 -6.88 -9.38 8.85
C GLY A 190 -5.63 -8.53 8.75
N TYR A 191 -5.46 -7.89 7.59
CA TYR A 191 -4.32 -7.04 7.27
C TYR A 191 -4.79 -5.77 6.57
N LEU A 192 -4.08 -4.67 6.77
CA LEU A 192 -4.39 -3.39 6.13
C LEU A 192 -3.15 -2.53 5.91
N TRP A 193 -3.21 -1.66 4.91
CA TRP A 193 -2.33 -0.48 4.84
C TRP A 193 -3.04 0.76 5.38
N ALA A 194 -2.27 1.62 6.05
CA ALA A 194 -2.77 2.80 6.75
C ALA A 194 -1.85 4.02 6.66
#